data_AF-A0AAP2KWJ1-F1
#
_entry.id   AF-A0AAP2KWJ1-F1
#
_cell.length_a   1.000
_cell.length_b   1.000
_cell.length_c   1.000
_cell.angle_alpha   90.00
_cell.angle_beta   90.00
_cell.angle_gamma   90.00
#
_symmetry.space_group_name_H-M   'P 1'
#
loop_
_entity.id
_entity.type
_entity.pdbx_description
1 polymer ?
#
loop_
_entity_poly.entity_id
_entity_poly.type
_entity_poly.pdbx_seq_one_letter_code
_entity_poly.pdbx_strand_id
1 'polypeptide(L)' 'MLKVTLELNCNVCGGERFMLPTPRDTEQDIRCAECRAYKCHSDDLEKVMAMTGGRDTRRPLPAGQLAS' A
#
# COMPACT_ATOMS: atom_id res chain seq x y z
N MET A 1 1.30 9.35 12.79
CA MET A 1 0.68 9.26 11.45
C MET A 1 1.49 9.98 10.37
N LEU A 2 1.65 9.37 9.19
CA LEU A 2 2.36 9.86 8.01
C LEU A 2 1.37 10.17 6.87
N LYS A 3 1.64 11.21 6.08
CA LYS A 3 0.86 11.49 4.85
C LYS A 3 1.60 10.93 3.65
N VAL A 4 0.93 10.09 2.87
CA VAL A 4 1.48 9.49 1.65
C VAL A 4 0.47 9.60 0.52
N THR A 5 0.96 9.68 -0.70
CA THR A 5 0.14 9.53 -1.90
C THR A 5 0.12 8.05 -2.26
N LEU A 6 -1.07 7.49 -2.40
CA LEU A 6 -1.26 6.12 -2.88
C LEU A 6 -1.94 6.18 -4.23
N GLU A 7 -1.74 5.18 -5.07
CA GLU A 7 -2.53 4.99 -6.31
C GLU A 7 -3.95 4.50 -5.99
N LEU A 8 -4.60 5.21 -5.07
CA LEU A 8 -5.94 4.96 -4.56
C LEU A 8 -6.69 6.29 -4.59
N ASN A 9 -7.99 6.24 -4.88
CA ASN A 9 -8.83 7.42 -4.81
C ASN A 9 -9.78 7.31 -3.62
N CYS A 10 -9.97 8.43 -2.91
CA CYS A 10 -10.99 8.51 -1.88
C CYS A 10 -12.37 8.54 -2.54
N ASN A 11 -13.26 7.61 -2.18
CA ASN A 11 -14.62 7.56 -2.73
C ASN A 11 -15.48 8.78 -2.33
N VAL A 12 -15.06 9.56 -1.34
CA VAL A 12 -15.80 10.72 -0.85
C VAL A 12 -15.40 12.01 -1.57
N CYS A 13 -14.09 12.30 -1.63
CA CYS A 13 -13.58 13.55 -2.20
C CYS A 13 -12.74 13.38 -3.48
N GLY A 14 -12.49 12.15 -3.93
CA GLY A 14 -11.62 11.85 -5.06
C GLY A 14 -10.12 11.98 -4.77
N GLY A 15 -9.73 12.45 -3.58
CA GLY A 15 -8.34 12.70 -3.21
C GLY A 15 -7.49 11.43 -3.19
N GLU A 16 -6.23 11.59 -3.58
CA GLU A 16 -5.20 10.54 -3.70
C GLU A 16 -4.23 10.48 -2.50
N ARG A 17 -4.41 11.40 -1.54
CA ARG A 17 -3.58 11.51 -0.35
C ARG A 17 -4.24 10.83 0.83
N PHE A 18 -3.49 9.99 1.51
CA PHE A 18 -3.93 9.24 2.68
C PHE A 18 -3.00 9.45 3.86
N MET A 19 -3.58 9.38 5.06
CA MET A 19 -2.87 9.34 6.32
C MET A 19 -2.73 7.89 6.74
N LEU A 20 -1.48 7.42 6.75
CA LEU A 20 -1.11 6.10 7.24
C LEU A 20 -0.69 6.21 8.71
N PRO A 21 -1.17 5.32 9.58
CA PRO A 21 -0.72 5.23 10.95
C PRO A 21 0.69 4.64 10.99
N THR A 22 1.46 5.04 12.00
CA THR A 22 2.78 4.48 12.29
C THR A 22 2.65 3.41 13.38
N PRO A 23 3.62 2.51 13.56
CA PRO A 23 3.54 1.45 14.59
C PRO A 23 3.40 1.94 16.04
N ARG A 24 3.55 3.26 16.27
CA ARG A 24 3.39 3.90 17.59
C ARG A 24 2.00 4.52 17.77
N ASP A 25 1.20 4.61 16.71
CA ASP A 25 -0.15 5.15 16.77
C ASP A 25 -1.10 4.05 17.30
N THR A 26 -2.01 4.43 18.20
CA THR A 26 -3.00 3.51 18.79
C THR A 26 -4.12 3.17 17.80
N GLU A 27 -4.43 4.10 16.89
CA GLU A 27 -5.39 3.91 15.80
C GLU A 27 -4.64 3.52 14.53
N GLN A 28 -4.88 2.29 14.08
CA GLN A 28 -4.32 1.72 12.86
C GLN A 28 -5.24 1.96 11.64
N ASP A 29 -6.06 3.01 11.71
CA ASP A 29 -7.00 3.40 10.68
C ASP A 29 -6.34 4.25 9.59
N ILE A 30 -6.60 3.89 8.33
CA ILE A 30 -6.21 4.69 7.18
C ILE A 30 -7.34 5.62 6.80
N ARG A 31 -7.04 6.92 6.81
CA ARG A 31 -8.00 7.99 6.53
C ARG A 31 -7.52 8.85 5.37
N CYS A 32 -8.46 9.44 4.63
CA CYS A 32 -8.11 10.41 3.60
C CYS A 32 -7.50 11.68 4.23
N ALA A 33 -6.44 12.22 3.64
CA ALA A 33 -5.79 13.43 4.16
C ALA A 33 -6.66 14.69 4.00
N GLU A 34 -7.55 14.72 3.00
CA GLU A 34 -8.45 15.85 2.72
C GLU A 34 -9.75 15.78 3.54
N CYS A 35 -10.53 14.71 3.39
CA CYS A 35 -11.86 14.61 4.03
C CYS A 35 -11.87 13.82 5.34
N ARG A 36 -10.74 13.22 5.74
CA ARG A 36 -10.61 12.36 6.94
C ARG A 36 -11.55 11.15 6.97
N ALA A 37 -12.18 10.80 5.84
CA ALA A 37 -13.02 9.63 5.73
C ALA A 37 -12.20 8.35 5.99
N TYR A 38 -12.77 7.45 6.78
CA TYR A 38 -12.23 6.11 7.00
C TYR A 38 -12.25 5.32 5.68
N LYS A 39 -11.13 4.67 5.37
CA LYS A 39 -11.01 3.84 4.15
C LYS A 39 -10.81 2.36 4.48
N CYS A 40 -9.81 2.03 5.30
CA CYS A 40 -9.45 0.66 5.65
C CYS A 40 -8.48 0.64 6.84
N HIS A 41 -8.22 -0.55 7.40
CA HIS A 41 -7.20 -0.77 8.42
C HIS A 41 -5.80 -0.91 7.79
N SER A 42 -4.74 -0.57 8.53
CA SER A 42 -3.35 -0.66 8.06
C SER A 42 -2.99 -2.08 7.63
N ASP A 43 -3.36 -3.07 8.42
CA ASP A 43 -3.02 -4.48 8.18
C ASP A 43 -3.61 -4.99 6.86
N ASP A 44 -4.81 -4.53 6.51
CA ASP A 44 -5.44 -4.92 5.25
C ASP A 44 -4.80 -4.20 4.06
N LEU A 45 -4.39 -2.94 4.23
CA LEU A 45 -3.59 -2.25 3.22
C LEU A 45 -2.25 -2.96 3.00
N GLU A 46 -1.56 -3.35 4.07
CA GLU A 46 -0.30 -4.08 4.00
C GLU A 46 -0.47 -5.44 3.31
N LYS A 47 -1.54 -6.19 3.60
CA LYS A 47 -1.87 -7.43 2.88
C LYS A 47 -2.07 -7.19 1.38
N VAL A 48 -2.85 -6.17 1.02
CA VAL A 48 -3.11 -5.85 -0.39
C VAL A 48 -1.83 -5.38 -1.08
N MET A 49 -1.02 -4.56 -0.44
CA MET A 49 0.28 -4.13 -0.94
C MET A 49 1.24 -5.32 -1.08
N ALA A 50 1.27 -6.26 -0.14
CA ALA A 50 2.07 -7.48 -0.23
C ALA A 50 1.61 -8.38 -1.39
N MET A 51 0.29 -8.50 -1.61
CA MET A 51 -0.28 -9.24 -2.74
C MET A 51 0.00 -8.55 -4.09
N THR A 52 0.01 -7.22 -4.12
CA THR A 52 0.21 -6.44 -5.35
C THR A 52 1.70 -6.25 -5.67
N GLY A 53 2.55 -6.13 -4.65
CA GLY A 53 4.01 -6.01 -4.73
C GLY A 53 4.75 -7.35 -4.86
N GLY A 54 4.06 -8.48 -4.70
CA GLY A 54 4.60 -9.83 -4.92
C GLY A 54 4.97 -10.16 -6.37
N ARG A 55 4.84 -9.22 -7.32
CA ARG A 55 5.32 -9.36 -8.70
C ARG A 55 6.54 -8.51 -9.03
N ASP A 56 7.17 -7.84 -8.05
CA ASP A 56 8.33 -6.99 -8.35
C ASP A 56 9.57 -7.24 -7.48
N THR A 57 9.75 -8.46 -6.98
CA THR A 57 11.08 -8.89 -6.53
C THR A 57 11.46 -10.25 -7.12
N ARG A 58 12.35 -10.17 -8.11
CA ARG A 58 13.20 -11.24 -8.62
C ARG A 58 12.49 -12.32 -9.45
N ARG A 59 12.55 -12.16 -10.76
CA ARG A 59 13.10 -13.27 -11.55
C ARG A 59 14.63 -13.11 -11.51
N PRO A 60 15.40 -13.83 -10.67
CA PRO A 60 16.72 -14.21 -11.13
C PRO A 60 16.44 -15.09 -12.34
N LEU A 61 16.92 -14.71 -13.53
CA LEU A 61 17.08 -15.69 -14.59
C LEU A 61 17.91 -16.84 -13.99
N PRO A 62 17.39 -18.09 -13.92
CA PRO A 62 18.23 -19.20 -13.51
C PRO A 62 19.39 -19.31 -14.50
N ALA A 63 20.61 -19.31 -13.97
CA ALA A 63 21.81 -19.66 -14.70
C ALA A 63 21.70 -21.14 -15.10
N GLY A 64 21.42 -21.40 -16.38
CA GLY A 64 21.32 -22.77 -16.87
C GLY A 64 20.42 -22.93 -18.09
N GLN A 65 20.88 -22.45 -19.25
CA GLN A 65 20.51 -23.09 -20.51
C GLN A 65 21.82 -23.57 -21.15
N LEU A 66 22.16 -24.84 -20.89
CA LEU A 66 23.09 -25.64 -21.70
C LEU A 66 22.45 -25.95 -23.07
N ALA A 67 23.33 -26.30 -24.03
CA ALA A 67 23.09 -26.82 -25.39
C ALA A 67 22.88 -25.71 -26.46
N SER A 68 23.62 -25.65 -27.57
CA SER A 68 24.38 -26.66 -28.32
C SER A 68 25.63 -26.08 -28.99
#